data_AF-A0A256XD78-F1
#
_entry.id   AF-A0A256XD78-F1
#
_cell.length_a   1.000
_cell.length_b   1.000
_cell.length_c   1.000
_cell.angle_alpha   90.00
_cell.angle_beta   90.00
_cell.angle_gamma   90.00
#
_symmetry.space_group_name_H-M   'P 1'
#
loop_
_entity.id
_entity.type
_entity.pdbx_description
1 polymer ?
#
loop_
_entity_poly.entity_id
_entity_poly.type
_entity_poly.pdbx_seq_one_letter_code
_entity_poly.pdbx_strand_id
1 'polypeptide(L)'
;YVVEKLVPTGSTVLLNKISGYPDEADEVIVNGEVIGHRWFDPTRWLWRFRPILHGVARMVRDEFGYYAKVDLPKLTRMYEIHRDRIVKAELPEEKGKIVALETINGKWQGIARLVRGKRLLVIIQWW
;
A
#
# COMPACT_ATOMS: atom_id res chain seq x y z
N TYR A 1 -13.31 9.60 -7.35
CA TYR A 1 -12.11 10.29 -6.87
C TYR A 1 -10.93 9.38 -6.52
N VAL A 2 -10.94 8.56 -5.45
CA VAL A 2 -9.75 7.73 -5.08
C VAL A 2 -9.59 6.51 -5.99
N VAL A 3 -10.68 5.81 -6.31
CA VAL A 3 -10.64 4.60 -7.14
C VAL A 3 -10.22 4.91 -8.58
N GLU A 4 -10.66 6.03 -9.16
CA GLU A 4 -10.30 6.45 -10.52
C GLU A 4 -8.80 6.71 -10.70
N LYS A 5 -8.09 7.11 -9.65
CA LYS A 5 -6.62 7.26 -9.72
C LYS A 5 -5.90 5.92 -9.75
N LEU A 6 -6.46 4.89 -9.10
CA LEU A 6 -5.91 3.54 -9.11
C LEU A 6 -6.32 2.76 -10.36
N VAL A 7 -7.56 2.96 -10.78
CA VAL A 7 -8.24 2.34 -11.92
C VAL A 7 -8.85 3.45 -12.78
N PRO A 8 -8.08 4.05 -13.70
CA PRO A 8 -8.58 5.09 -14.59
C PRO A 8 -9.80 4.65 -15.39
N THR A 9 -10.70 5.57 -15.70
CA THR A 9 -11.89 5.29 -16.51
C THR A 9 -11.49 4.68 -17.86
N GLY A 10 -12.18 3.59 -18.25
CA GLY A 10 -11.85 2.83 -19.46
C GLY A 10 -10.71 1.83 -19.32
N SER A 11 -10.12 1.68 -18.12
CA SER A 11 -9.10 0.66 -17.87
C SER A 11 -9.68 -0.75 -17.89
N THR A 12 -8.90 -1.69 -18.42
CA THR A 12 -9.18 -3.12 -18.26
C THR A 12 -8.63 -3.58 -16.91
N VAL A 13 -9.52 -4.15 -16.08
CA VAL A 13 -9.16 -4.78 -14.81
C VAL A 13 -9.26 -6.29 -14.97
N LEU A 14 -8.15 -6.99 -14.72
CA LEU A 14 -8.12 -8.45 -14.66
C LEU A 14 -7.98 -8.87 -13.20
N LEU A 15 -8.72 -9.91 -12.82
CA LEU A 15 -8.64 -10.55 -11.51
C LEU A 15 -8.16 -11.98 -11.72
N ASN A 16 -6.93 -12.27 -11.30
CA ASN A 16 -6.34 -13.60 -11.43
C ASN A 16 -6.32 -14.29 -10.06
N LYS A 17 -6.71 -15.56 -9.99
CA LYS A 17 -6.68 -16.31 -8.73
C LYS A 17 -5.24 -16.66 -8.38
N ILE A 18 -4.82 -16.36 -7.15
CA ILE A 18 -3.48 -16.72 -6.67
C ILE A 18 -3.55 -18.05 -5.94
N SER A 19 -2.96 -19.09 -6.51
CA SER A 19 -2.76 -20.39 -5.85
C SER A 19 -1.79 -20.22 -4.67
N GLY A 20 -2.22 -20.56 -3.46
CA GLY A 20 -1.38 -20.52 -2.24
C GLY A 20 -1.92 -19.71 -1.07
N TYR A 21 -3.03 -18.98 -1.26
CA TYR A 21 -3.78 -18.32 -0.19
C TYR A 21 -5.04 -19.14 0.16
N PRO A 22 -5.29 -19.49 1.44
CA PRO A 22 -6.45 -20.29 1.86
C PRO A 22 -7.81 -19.64 1.53
N ASP A 23 -7.80 -18.33 1.30
CA ASP A 23 -8.95 -17.43 1.15
C ASP A 23 -9.24 -17.04 -0.31
N GLU A 24 -8.65 -17.73 -1.30
CA GLU A 24 -8.82 -17.49 -2.74
C GLU A 24 -8.61 -16.02 -3.15
N ALA A 25 -7.53 -15.41 -2.66
CA ALA A 25 -7.17 -14.03 -3.00
C ALA A 25 -7.01 -13.82 -4.51
N ASP A 26 -7.43 -12.65 -4.99
CA ASP A 26 -7.29 -12.22 -6.37
C ASP A 26 -6.08 -11.29 -6.50
N GLU A 27 -5.23 -11.54 -7.49
CA GLU A 27 -4.29 -10.58 -8.04
C GLU A 27 -5.08 -9.57 -8.88
N VAL A 28 -4.91 -8.28 -8.56
CA VAL A 28 -5.57 -7.18 -9.27
C VAL A 28 -4.58 -6.59 -10.26
N ILE A 29 -4.91 -6.70 -11.55
CA ILE A 29 -4.09 -6.20 -12.66
C ILE A 29 -4.86 -5.06 -13.35
N VAL A 30 -4.20 -3.92 -13.54
CA VAL A 30 -4.78 -2.74 -14.19
C VAL A 30 -3.85 -2.27 -15.29
N ASN A 31 -4.33 -2.30 -16.54
CA ASN A 31 -3.57 -1.94 -17.73
C ASN A 31 -2.24 -2.71 -17.85
N GLY A 32 -2.26 -4.02 -17.54
CA GLY A 32 -1.10 -4.90 -17.63
C GLY A 32 -0.17 -4.90 -16.42
N GLU A 33 -0.38 -4.02 -15.44
CA GLU A 33 0.42 -3.96 -14.21
C GLU A 33 -0.32 -4.57 -13.02
N VAL A 34 0.34 -5.46 -12.28
CA VAL A 34 -0.19 -5.97 -11.01
C VAL A 34 -0.11 -4.85 -9.97
N ILE A 35 -1.27 -4.36 -9.52
CA ILE A 35 -1.33 -3.25 -8.58
C ILE A 35 -1.47 -3.71 -7.12
N GLY A 36 -1.92 -4.93 -6.88
CA GLY A 36 -2.06 -5.43 -5.52
C GLY A 36 -2.89 -6.70 -5.45
N HIS A 37 -3.10 -7.18 -4.24
CA HIS A 37 -3.94 -8.34 -3.98
C HIS A 37 -5.19 -7.92 -3.23
N ARG A 38 -6.31 -8.53 -3.61
CA ARG A 38 -7.60 -8.42 -2.93
C ARG A 38 -7.93 -9.73 -2.24
N TRP A 39 -8.39 -9.69 -1.00
CA TRP A 39 -8.88 -10.86 -0.28
C TRP A 39 -10.07 -10.48 0.60
N PHE A 40 -10.90 -11.45 0.95
CA PHE A 40 -12.01 -11.24 1.86
C PHE A 40 -11.56 -11.50 3.30
N ASP A 41 -11.80 -10.55 4.20
CA ASP A 41 -11.55 -10.71 5.63
C ASP A 41 -12.86 -11.19 6.29
N PRO A 42 -13.02 -12.49 6.61
CA PRO A 42 -14.27 -13.02 7.15
C PRO A 42 -14.55 -12.56 8.57
N THR A 43 -13.52 -12.13 9.32
CA THR A 43 -13.70 -11.61 10.69
C THR A 43 -14.35 -10.23 10.66
N ARG A 44 -14.00 -9.41 9.65
CA ARG A 44 -14.52 -8.05 9.47
C ARG A 44 -15.62 -7.95 8.42
N TRP A 45 -15.92 -9.05 7.74
CA TRP A 45 -16.92 -9.14 6.68
C TRP A 45 -16.75 -8.10 5.56
N LEU A 46 -15.49 -7.87 5.14
CA LEU A 46 -15.16 -6.87 4.13
C LEU A 46 -14.04 -7.32 3.19
N TRP A 47 -14.06 -6.78 1.98
CA TRP A 47 -12.96 -6.91 1.03
C TRP A 47 -11.80 -6.01 1.42
N ARG A 48 -10.59 -6.58 1.45
CA ARG A 48 -9.35 -5.86 1.71
C ARG A 48 -8.51 -5.82 0.46
N PHE A 49 -7.72 -4.76 0.35
CA PHE A 49 -6.74 -4.57 -0.70
C PHE A 49 -5.38 -4.30 -0.07
N ARG A 50 -4.33 -4.93 -0.61
CA ARG A 50 -2.93 -4.69 -0.26
C ARG A 50 -2.21 -4.31 -1.55
N PRO A 51 -1.77 -3.05 -1.69
CA PRO A 51 -0.98 -2.67 -2.85
C PRO A 51 0.36 -3.41 -2.81
N ILE A 52 0.85 -3.77 -3.99
CA ILE A 52 2.23 -4.21 -4.21
C ILE A 52 3.02 -3.09 -4.88
N LEU A 53 4.27 -3.34 -5.31
CA LEU A 53 5.19 -2.33 -5.84
C LEU A 53 4.53 -1.31 -6.79
N HIS A 54 3.92 -1.74 -7.89
CA HIS A 54 3.32 -0.80 -8.86
C HIS A 54 2.11 -0.05 -8.28
N GLY A 55 1.30 -0.71 -7.44
CA GLY A 55 0.23 -0.03 -6.72
C GLY A 55 0.73 1.00 -5.72
N VAL A 56 1.80 0.68 -4.97
CA VAL A 56 2.46 1.59 -4.03
C VAL A 56 3.03 2.79 -4.78
N ALA A 57 3.76 2.57 -5.88
CA ALA A 57 4.30 3.62 -6.71
C ALA A 57 3.20 4.59 -7.20
N ARG A 58 2.09 4.04 -7.72
CA ARG A 58 0.94 4.85 -8.16
C ARG A 58 0.32 5.63 -6.99
N MET A 59 0.07 4.97 -5.85
CA MET A 59 -0.51 5.60 -4.65
C MET A 59 0.31 6.78 -4.15
N VAL A 60 1.63 6.63 -4.11
CA VAL A 60 2.53 7.69 -3.61
C VAL A 60 2.73 8.80 -4.65
N ARG A 61 2.89 8.45 -5.93
CA ARG A 61 3.06 9.42 -7.01
C ARG A 61 1.84 10.32 -7.18
N ASP A 62 0.65 9.71 -7.21
CA ASP A 62 -0.61 10.40 -7.50
C ASP A 62 -1.35 10.83 -6.22
N GLU A 63 -0.70 10.61 -5.06
CA GLU A 63 -1.10 11.05 -3.72
C GLU A 63 -2.56 10.70 -3.40
N PHE A 64 -2.87 9.41 -3.38
CA PHE A 64 -4.21 8.92 -3.08
C PHE A 64 -4.21 7.73 -2.15
N GLY A 65 -5.35 7.54 -1.48
CA GLY A 65 -5.44 6.57 -0.38
C GLY A 65 -4.48 6.94 0.74
N TYR A 66 -4.05 5.94 1.50
CA TYR A 66 -3.09 6.16 2.58
C TYR A 66 -1.66 5.97 2.09
N TYR A 67 -0.87 7.02 2.19
CA TYR A 67 0.53 7.04 1.75
C TYR A 67 1.39 7.87 2.70
N ALA A 68 2.70 7.63 2.68
CA ALA A 68 3.68 8.49 3.34
C ALA A 68 5.02 8.52 2.58
N LYS A 69 5.58 9.73 2.43
CA LYS A 69 6.95 9.98 2.01
C LYS A 69 7.82 10.21 3.24
N VAL A 70 8.92 9.46 3.35
CA VAL A 70 9.75 9.42 4.58
C VAL A 70 11.18 9.83 4.31
N ASP A 71 11.74 10.63 5.22
CA ASP A 71 13.15 11.04 5.19
C ASP A 71 14.02 9.96 5.84
N LEU A 72 14.28 8.92 5.06
CA LEU A 72 15.16 7.81 5.43
C LEU A 72 16.01 7.42 4.21
N PRO A 73 17.26 6.97 4.42
CA PRO A 73 18.09 6.50 3.32
C PRO A 73 17.61 5.16 2.73
N LYS A 74 16.92 4.33 3.53
CA LYS A 74 16.36 3.03 3.16
C LYS A 74 15.16 2.66 4.02
N LEU A 75 14.29 1.78 3.53
CA LEU A 75 13.24 1.14 4.31
C LEU A 75 13.73 -0.19 4.90
N THR A 76 13.58 -0.36 6.21
CA THR A 76 13.98 -1.60 6.91
C THR A 76 12.74 -2.31 7.43
N ARG A 77 12.58 -3.60 7.14
CA ARG A 77 11.42 -4.38 7.61
C ARG A 77 11.39 -4.43 9.14
N MET A 78 10.18 -4.38 9.71
CA MET A 78 9.91 -4.30 11.15
C MET A 78 10.46 -3.05 11.86
N TYR A 79 10.97 -2.07 11.11
CA TYR A 79 11.35 -0.78 11.68
C TYR A 79 10.11 0.10 11.90
N GLU A 80 10.05 0.77 13.06
CA GLU A 80 9.04 1.79 13.33
C GLU A 80 9.54 3.16 12.88
N ILE A 81 8.91 3.72 11.86
CA ILE A 81 9.17 5.08 11.41
C ILE A 81 8.44 6.04 12.34
N HIS A 82 9.22 6.90 12.98
CA HIS A 82 8.72 7.96 13.84
C HIS A 82 8.18 9.15 13.03
N ARG A 83 7.30 9.92 13.65
CA ARG A 83 6.56 11.02 12.99
C ARG A 83 7.49 12.11 12.45
N ASP A 84 8.61 12.37 13.10
CA ASP A 84 9.64 13.34 12.68
C ASP A 84 10.29 12.97 11.34
N ARG A 85 10.23 11.69 10.95
CA ARG A 85 10.74 11.20 9.66
C ARG A 85 9.68 11.18 8.56
N ILE A 86 8.43 11.54 8.86
CA ILE A 86 7.35 11.59 7.87
C ILE A 86 7.29 13.01 7.31
N VAL A 87 7.70 13.16 6.05
CA VAL A 87 7.75 14.47 5.36
C VAL A 87 6.38 14.86 4.83
N LYS A 88 5.66 13.89 4.26
CA LYS A 88 4.30 14.08 3.72
C LYS A 88 3.52 12.79 3.87
N ALA A 89 2.25 12.86 4.27
CA ALA A 89 1.44 11.67 4.37
C ALA A 89 -0.06 11.98 4.36
N GLU A 90 -0.83 11.01 3.91
CA GLU A 90 -2.24 10.84 4.23
C GLU A 90 -2.35 9.58 5.09
N LEU A 91 -2.68 9.74 6.38
CA LEU A 91 -2.64 8.65 7.36
C LEU A 91 -4.05 8.25 7.78
N PRO A 92 -4.32 6.95 7.95
CA PRO A 92 -5.59 6.49 8.48
C PRO A 92 -5.78 6.95 9.93
N GLU A 93 -7.03 7.06 10.36
CA GLU A 93 -7.35 7.24 11.78
C GLU A 93 -7.28 5.90 12.54
N GLU A 94 -7.71 4.82 11.87
CA GLU A 94 -7.72 3.47 12.44
C GLU A 94 -6.32 2.83 12.38
N LYS A 95 -5.87 2.30 13.52
CA LYS A 95 -4.66 1.47 13.59
C LYS A 95 -4.82 0.22 12.73
N GLY A 96 -3.71 -0.30 12.24
CA GLY A 96 -3.73 -1.57 11.51
C GLY A 96 -3.99 -1.44 10.01
N LYS A 97 -4.36 -0.25 9.52
CA LYS A 97 -4.51 0.05 8.10
C LYS A 97 -3.15 0.13 7.40
N ILE A 98 -3.16 -0.26 6.13
CA ILE A 98 -1.98 -0.25 5.27
C ILE A 98 -1.73 1.17 4.76
N VAL A 99 -0.47 1.57 4.76
CA VAL A 99 0.02 2.85 4.25
C VAL A 99 1.12 2.55 3.25
N ALA A 100 0.99 3.07 2.03
CA ALA A 100 2.04 3.00 1.01
C ALA A 100 3.22 3.89 1.42
N LEU A 101 4.46 3.41 1.22
CA LEU A 101 5.67 4.14 1.61
C LEU A 101 6.57 4.40 0.41
N GLU A 102 7.23 5.56 0.44
CA GLU A 102 8.38 5.87 -0.41
C GLU A 102 9.40 6.71 0.37
N THR A 103 10.68 6.44 0.21
CA THR A 103 11.74 7.33 0.71
C THR A 103 11.78 8.60 -0.15
N ILE A 104 12.10 9.76 0.44
CA ILE A 104 12.15 11.02 -0.34
C ILE A 104 13.16 11.00 -1.50
N ASN A 105 14.15 10.11 -1.45
CA ASN A 105 15.12 9.90 -2.53
C ASN A 105 14.59 9.00 -3.66
N GLY A 106 13.35 8.49 -3.57
CA GLY A 106 12.69 7.64 -4.55
C GLY A 106 13.25 6.21 -4.68
N LYS A 107 14.26 5.83 -3.88
CA LYS A 107 14.98 4.56 -4.02
C LYS A 107 14.31 3.36 -3.36
N TRP A 108 13.46 3.59 -2.37
CA TRP A 108 12.81 2.51 -1.65
C TRP A 108 11.32 2.76 -1.57
N GLN A 109 10.56 1.71 -1.86
CA GLN A 109 9.11 1.70 -1.73
C GLN A 109 8.69 0.57 -0.81
N GLY A 110 7.50 0.67 -0.24
CA GLY A 110 7.07 -0.34 0.73
C GLY A 110 5.64 -0.18 1.16
N ILE A 111 5.25 -1.04 2.09
CA ILE A 111 4.03 -0.89 2.85
C ILE A 111 4.34 -0.88 4.34
N ALA A 112 3.66 -0.01 5.06
CA ALA A 112 3.65 0.01 6.50
C ALA A 112 2.25 -0.14 7.06
N ARG A 113 2.19 -0.40 8.35
CA ARG A 113 0.96 -0.41 9.13
C ARG A 113 1.00 0.73 10.13
N LEU A 114 -0.09 1.48 10.23
CA LEU A 114 -0.23 2.48 11.28
C LEU A 114 -0.26 1.80 12.65
N VAL A 115 0.65 2.19 13.53
CA VAL A 115 0.72 1.75 14.93
C VAL A 115 0.45 2.94 15.87
N ARG A 116 0.68 2.76 17.18
CA ARG A 116 0.40 3.80 18.18
C ARG A 116 1.23 5.07 17.91
N GLY A 117 0.68 6.23 18.24
CA GLY A 117 1.39 7.51 18.14
C GLY A 117 1.64 8.01 16.72
N LYS A 118 0.82 7.60 15.74
CA LYS A 118 0.99 7.92 14.31
C LYS A 118 2.34 7.44 13.74
N ARG A 119 2.92 6.38 14.30
CA ARG A 119 4.11 5.72 13.78
C ARG A 119 3.74 4.69 12.72
N LEU A 120 4.69 4.41 11.82
CA LEU A 120 4.50 3.48 10.72
C LEU A 120 5.45 2.30 10.87
N LEU A 121 4.92 1.10 11.13
CA LEU A 121 5.72 -0.12 11.17
C LEU A 121 5.87 -0.68 9.76
N VAL A 122 7.08 -0.77 9.24
CA VAL A 122 7.37 -1.30 7.89
C VAL A 122 7.12 -2.81 7.86
N ILE A 123 6.28 -3.26 6.92
CA ILE A 123 5.87 -4.67 6.80
C ILE A 123 6.58 -5.36 5.63
N ILE A 124 6.62 -4.68 4.48
CA ILE A 124 7.29 -5.12 3.25
C ILE A 124 8.00 -3.90 2.66
N GLN A 125 9.12 -4.17 1.99
CA GLN A 125 9.93 -3.17 1.30
C GLN A 125 10.40 -3.74 -0.05
N TRP A 126 10.66 -2.84 -0.99
CA TRP A 126 11.27 -3.05 -2.29
C TRP A 126 12.31 -1.93 -2.56
N TRP A 127 13.30 -2.21 -3.40
CA TRP A 127 14.37 -1.32 -3.83
C TRP A 127 14.34 -1.07 -5.34
#